data_AF-A0A7J5G825-F1
#
_entry.id   AF-A0A7J5G825-F1
#
_cell.length_a   1.000
_cell.length_b   1.000
_cell.length_c   1.000
_cell.angle_alpha   90.00
_cell.angle_beta   90.00
_cell.angle_gamma   90.00
#
_symmetry.space_group_name_H-M   'P 1'
#
loop_
_entity.id
_entity.type
_entity.pdbx_description
1 polymer ?
#
loop_
_entity_poly.entity_id
_entity_poly.type
_entity_poly.pdbx_seq_one_letter_code
_entity_poly.pdbx_strand_id
1 'polypeptide(L)'
;MCRLLTPQLEEVLKDFPLYSQDGKGKEAVCVAIFAIGSARWFILEGEHEEDDTILFGIVIGLLENEYGYISLNELSEVELDLTAQGFGKLQVRQQPNFQPTPLKLLRDNRLKRFLERFEE
;
A
#
# COMPACT_ATOMS: atom_id res chain seq x y z
N MET A 1 2.04 18.74 4.52
CA MET A 1 2.64 17.48 5.00
C MET A 1 1.58 16.40 4.92
N CYS A 2 1.83 15.34 4.14
CA CYS A 2 0.92 14.23 3.98
C CYS A 2 0.75 13.47 5.31
N ARG A 3 -0.49 13.27 5.76
CA ARG A 3 -0.80 12.57 7.03
C ARG A 3 -0.41 11.08 7.02
N LEU A 4 -0.19 10.49 5.85
CA LEU A 4 0.19 9.08 5.69
C LEU A 4 1.71 8.88 5.66
N LEU A 5 2.49 9.94 5.41
CA LEU A 5 3.96 9.88 5.47
C LEU A 5 4.41 9.98 6.92
N THR A 6 4.57 8.83 7.56
CA THR A 6 5.14 8.76 8.91
C THR A 6 6.67 8.76 8.85
N PRO A 7 7.38 9.25 9.88
CA PRO A 7 8.85 9.16 9.92
C PRO A 7 9.37 7.73 9.77
N GLN A 8 8.61 6.75 10.27
CA GLN A 8 8.94 5.33 10.12
C GLN A 8 8.80 4.87 8.67
N LEU A 9 7.76 5.31 7.95
CA LEU A 9 7.61 5.00 6.53
C LEU A 9 8.74 5.64 5.72
N GLU A 10 9.02 6.91 5.96
CA GLU A 10 10.10 7.64 5.29
C GLU A 10 11.46 6.97 5.49
N GLU A 11 11.76 6.51 6.70
CA GLU A 11 13.01 5.79 6.98
C GLU A 11 13.07 4.44 6.26
N VAL A 12 11.99 3.66 6.29
CA VAL A 12 11.95 2.34 5.64
C VAL A 12 12.10 2.47 4.13
N LEU A 13 11.47 3.47 3.49
CA LEU A 13 11.52 3.64 2.04
C LEU A 13 12.94 3.89 1.50
N LYS A 14 13.88 4.37 2.32
CA LYS A 14 15.29 4.54 1.92
C LYS A 14 15.95 3.22 1.48
N ASP A 15 15.51 2.10 2.05
CA ASP A 15 16.01 0.77 1.71
C ASP A 15 15.25 0.13 0.53
N PHE A 16 14.14 0.75 0.09
CA PHE A 16 13.24 0.26 -0.95
C PHE A 16 12.87 1.35 -1.96
N PRO A 17 13.86 1.95 -2.67
CA PRO A 17 13.57 2.89 -3.74
C PRO A 17 12.82 2.20 -4.88
N LEU A 18 12.20 2.98 -5.77
CA LEU A 18 11.50 2.45 -6.93
C LEU A 18 12.43 1.54 -7.77
N TYR A 19 11.87 0.42 -8.26
CA TYR A 19 12.56 -0.62 -9.04
C TYR A 19 13.58 -1.49 -8.26
N SER A 20 13.77 -1.28 -6.95
CA SER A 20 14.70 -2.09 -6.11
C SER A 20 14.29 -3.56 -5.92
N GLN A 21 13.05 -3.90 -6.27
CA GLN A 21 12.42 -5.20 -6.07
C GLN A 21 11.93 -5.84 -7.37
N ASP A 22 12.30 -5.28 -8.52
CA ASP A 22 11.98 -5.83 -9.83
C ASP A 22 12.43 -7.30 -9.96
N GLY A 23 11.55 -8.12 -10.53
CA GLY A 23 11.79 -9.56 -10.72
C GLY A 23 11.70 -10.42 -9.45
N LYS A 24 11.47 -9.85 -8.26
CA LYS A 24 11.33 -10.65 -7.02
C LYS A 24 9.97 -11.37 -6.89
N GLY A 25 8.95 -10.93 -7.62
CA GLY A 25 7.62 -11.56 -7.56
C GLY A 25 7.09 -11.68 -6.12
N LYS A 26 6.71 -12.89 -5.69
CA LYS A 26 6.21 -13.15 -4.32
C LYS A 26 7.26 -12.98 -3.22
N GLU A 27 8.54 -12.88 -3.58
CA GLU A 27 9.65 -12.60 -2.66
C GLU A 27 9.84 -11.10 -2.40
N ALA A 28 9.17 -10.22 -3.16
CA ALA A 28 9.19 -8.79 -2.89
C ALA A 28 8.69 -8.51 -1.46
N VAL A 29 9.34 -7.58 -0.79
CA VAL A 29 9.07 -7.19 0.58
C VAL A 29 8.02 -6.08 0.56
N CYS A 30 6.88 -6.35 1.19
CA CYS A 30 5.92 -5.30 1.51
C CYS A 30 6.43 -4.52 2.71
N VAL A 31 6.50 -3.20 2.61
CA VAL A 31 7.06 -2.28 3.60
C VAL A 31 6.01 -1.53 4.41
N ALA A 32 4.81 -1.37 3.85
CA ALA A 32 3.68 -0.75 4.52
C ALA A 32 2.34 -1.26 3.97
N ILE A 33 1.31 -1.19 4.79
CA ILE A 33 -0.06 -1.50 4.39
C ILE A 33 -0.93 -0.28 4.67
N PHE A 34 -1.63 0.23 3.66
CA PHE A 34 -2.69 1.21 3.82
C PHE A 34 -4.07 0.56 3.66
N ALA A 35 -5.08 1.09 4.35
CA ALA A 35 -6.40 0.49 4.40
C ALA A 35 -7.53 1.51 4.53
N ILE A 36 -8.62 1.29 3.80
CA ILE A 36 -9.95 1.89 4.04
C ILE A 36 -11.02 0.83 3.78
N GLY A 37 -11.88 0.54 4.76
CA GLY A 37 -12.87 -0.53 4.65
C GLY A 37 -12.21 -1.88 4.31
N SER A 38 -12.59 -2.48 3.18
CA SER A 38 -12.00 -3.72 2.64
C SER A 38 -10.82 -3.47 1.69
N ALA A 39 -10.60 -2.26 1.22
CA ALA A 39 -9.51 -1.93 0.30
C ALA A 39 -8.16 -1.93 1.03
N ARG A 40 -7.13 -2.47 0.37
CA ARG A 40 -5.75 -2.54 0.89
C ARG A 40 -4.78 -2.13 -0.19
N TRP A 41 -3.76 -1.37 0.19
CA TRP A 41 -2.58 -1.10 -0.62
C TRP A 41 -1.38 -1.71 0.10
N PHE A 42 -0.73 -2.68 -0.53
CA PHE A 42 0.50 -3.32 -0.07
C PHE A 42 1.67 -2.63 -0.76
N ILE A 43 2.33 -1.74 -0.03
CA ILE A 43 3.42 -0.93 -0.57
C ILE A 43 4.69 -1.76 -0.61
N LEU A 44 5.39 -1.73 -1.74
CA LEU A 44 6.64 -2.42 -1.96
C LEU A 44 7.81 -1.43 -1.96
N GLU A 45 7.63 -0.30 -2.62
CA GLU A 45 8.69 0.66 -2.90
C GLU A 45 8.14 2.08 -2.84
N GLY A 46 9.03 3.06 -2.80
CA GLY A 46 8.65 4.44 -2.97
C GLY A 46 9.83 5.38 -3.00
N GLU A 47 9.62 6.53 -3.62
CA GLU A 47 10.61 7.58 -3.75
C GLU A 47 9.94 8.95 -3.56
N HIS A 48 10.69 9.89 -3.00
CA HIS A 48 10.21 11.25 -2.83
C HIS A 48 10.44 12.03 -4.13
N GLU A 49 9.37 12.57 -4.70
CA GLU A 49 9.39 13.38 -5.91
C GLU A 49 8.75 14.74 -5.61
N GLU A 50 9.55 15.80 -5.65
CA GLU A 50 9.12 17.18 -5.40
C GLU A 50 8.34 17.37 -4.08
N ASP A 51 7.01 17.43 -4.14
CA ASP A 51 6.11 17.63 -3.01
C ASP A 51 5.27 16.38 -2.64
N ASP A 52 5.54 15.25 -3.28
CA ASP A 52 4.85 13.97 -3.06
C ASP A 52 5.82 12.81 -2.80
N THR A 53 5.29 11.70 -2.31
CA THR A 53 5.98 10.41 -2.28
C THR A 53 5.25 9.48 -3.24
N ILE A 54 5.91 9.13 -4.34
CA ILE A 54 5.37 8.16 -5.28
C ILE A 54 5.71 6.77 -4.76
N LEU A 55 4.68 5.97 -4.56
CA LEU A 55 4.79 4.60 -4.09
C LEU A 55 4.51 3.63 -5.23
N PHE A 56 5.11 2.44 -5.17
CA PHE A 56 4.73 1.31 -6.00
C PHE A 56 4.23 0.17 -5.12
N GLY A 57 3.12 -0.45 -5.51
CA GLY A 57 2.52 -1.50 -4.70
C GLY A 57 1.36 -2.22 -5.36
N ILE A 58 0.69 -3.05 -4.56
CA ILE A 58 -0.47 -3.83 -4.99
C ILE A 58 -1.72 -3.27 -4.34
N VAL A 59 -2.74 -2.94 -5.12
CA VAL A 59 -4.07 -2.57 -4.61
C VAL A 59 -5.03 -3.76 -4.72
N ILE A 60 -5.82 -3.98 -3.66
CA ILE A 60 -6.81 -5.06 -3.58
C ILE A 60 -8.09 -4.57 -2.94
N GLY A 61 -9.22 -5.06 -3.45
CA GLY A 61 -10.54 -4.76 -2.88
C GLY A 61 -11.20 -3.50 -3.43
N LEU A 62 -10.67 -2.98 -4.54
CA LEU A 62 -11.37 -2.05 -5.44
C LEU A 62 -12.01 -2.83 -6.60
N LEU A 63 -12.36 -2.14 -7.69
CA LEU A 63 -12.93 -2.77 -8.90
C LEU A 63 -12.00 -3.84 -9.48
N GLU A 64 -10.70 -3.56 -9.50
CA GLU A 64 -9.67 -4.47 -9.96
C GLU A 64 -8.56 -4.63 -8.92
N ASN A 65 -7.85 -5.76 -8.99
CA ASN A 65 -6.64 -5.99 -8.23
C ASN A 65 -5.46 -5.84 -9.19
N GLU A 66 -4.51 -4.99 -8.87
CA GLU A 66 -3.42 -4.63 -9.77
C GLU A 66 -2.15 -4.20 -9.02
N TYR A 67 -1.04 -4.25 -9.73
CA TYR A 67 0.15 -3.48 -9.39
C TYR A 67 0.00 -2.07 -9.94
N GLY A 68 0.45 -1.06 -9.22
CA GLY A 68 0.35 0.31 -9.69
C GLY A 68 1.18 1.29 -8.89
N TYR A 69 1.40 2.45 -9.50
CA TYR A 69 1.93 3.63 -8.83
C TYR A 69 0.83 4.33 -8.04
N ILE A 70 1.20 4.89 -6.89
CA ILE A 70 0.28 5.51 -5.96
C ILE A 70 0.89 6.83 -5.50
N SER A 71 0.22 7.95 -5.76
CA SER A 71 0.51 9.21 -5.10
C SER A 71 0.11 9.09 -3.62
N LEU A 72 1.07 9.33 -2.70
CA LEU A 72 0.78 9.30 -1.28
C LEU A 72 -0.10 10.49 -0.86
N ASN A 73 0.06 11.63 -1.50
CA ASN A 73 -0.81 12.79 -1.34
C ASN A 73 -2.26 12.45 -1.71
N GLU A 74 -2.52 11.95 -2.93
CA GLU A 74 -3.87 11.56 -3.36
C GLU A 74 -4.48 10.48 -2.47
N LEU A 75 -3.70 9.45 -2.12
CA LEU A 75 -4.16 8.38 -1.23
C LEU A 75 -4.58 8.92 0.14
N SER A 76 -3.92 9.99 0.61
CA SER A 76 -4.23 10.61 1.89
C SER A 76 -5.56 11.38 1.89
N GLU A 77 -6.03 11.80 0.73
CA GLU A 77 -7.29 12.52 0.52
C GLU A 77 -8.48 11.58 0.30
N VAL A 78 -8.24 10.29 0.03
CA VAL A 78 -9.30 9.29 -0.12
C VAL A 78 -10.14 9.20 1.16
N GLU A 79 -11.42 9.53 1.00
CA GLU A 79 -12.44 9.53 2.04
C GLU A 79 -13.70 8.79 1.58
N LEU A 80 -14.29 8.01 2.49
CA LEU A 80 -15.58 7.39 2.32
C LEU A 80 -16.55 8.00 3.34
N ASP A 81 -17.53 8.76 2.86
CA ASP A 81 -18.56 9.35 3.71
C ASP A 81 -19.68 8.34 3.97
N LEU A 82 -19.70 7.81 5.19
CA LEU A 82 -20.74 6.90 5.69
C LEU A 82 -21.63 7.58 6.75
N THR A 83 -21.72 8.91 6.72
CA THR A 83 -22.51 9.69 7.69
C THR A 83 -23.98 9.30 7.62
N ALA A 84 -24.51 9.05 6.41
CA ALA A 84 -25.89 8.60 6.22
C ALA A 84 -26.19 7.24 6.89
N GLN A 85 -25.17 6.41 7.12
CA GLN A 85 -25.28 5.12 7.81
C GLN A 85 -24.87 5.20 9.29
N GLY A 86 -24.54 6.40 9.81
CA GLY A 86 -24.16 6.62 11.21
C GLY A 86 -22.71 6.29 11.56
N PHE A 87 -21.85 5.99 10.57
CA PHE A 87 -20.43 5.65 10.79
C PHE A 87 -19.47 6.84 10.61
N GLY A 88 -19.97 7.98 10.14
CA GLY A 88 -19.17 9.16 9.86
C GLY A 88 -18.27 8.99 8.64
N LYS A 89 -17.19 9.77 8.57
CA LYS A 89 -16.22 9.76 7.47
C LYS A 89 -15.07 8.81 7.79
N LEU A 90 -14.79 7.89 6.88
CA LEU A 90 -13.62 7.01 6.94
C LEU A 90 -12.55 7.52 5.99
N GLN A 91 -11.30 7.45 6.42
CA GLN A 91 -10.14 7.84 5.62
C GLN A 91 -9.15 6.69 5.59
N VAL A 92 -8.30 6.65 4.57
CA VAL A 92 -7.21 5.66 4.48
C VAL A 92 -6.30 5.77 5.71
N ARG A 93 -5.87 4.65 6.30
CA ARG A 93 -4.94 4.61 7.43
C ARG A 93 -3.79 3.66 7.15
N GLN A 94 -2.60 3.98 7.66
CA GLN A 94 -1.48 3.05 7.70
C GLN A 94 -1.73 1.99 8.79
N GLN A 95 -1.42 0.73 8.51
CA GLN A 95 -1.40 -0.31 9.52
C GLN A 95 -0.27 -0.03 10.52
N PRO A 96 -0.58 0.12 11.83
CA PRO A 96 0.44 0.45 12.82
C PRO A 96 1.37 -0.74 13.07
N ASN A 97 2.63 -0.44 13.42
CA ASN A 97 3.64 -1.43 13.81
C ASN A 97 3.88 -2.55 12.79
N PHE A 98 3.59 -2.30 11.52
CA PHE A 98 3.88 -3.25 10.45
C PHE A 98 5.40 -3.40 10.26
N GLN A 99 5.86 -4.64 10.08
CA GLN A 99 7.26 -4.94 9.82
C GLN A 99 7.41 -5.32 8.36
N PRO A 100 8.46 -4.85 7.65
CA PRO A 100 8.72 -5.26 6.29
C PRO A 100 8.70 -6.78 6.15
N THR A 101 7.83 -7.29 5.29
CA THR A 101 7.51 -8.72 5.20
C THR A 101 7.38 -9.14 3.74
N PRO A 102 8.06 -10.23 3.29
CA PRO A 102 7.85 -10.80 1.97
C PRO A 102 6.37 -11.07 1.68
N LEU A 103 5.92 -10.73 0.48
CA LEU A 103 4.52 -10.86 0.05
C LEU A 103 3.97 -12.27 0.31
N LYS A 104 4.76 -13.31 0.04
CA LYS A 104 4.39 -14.72 0.28
C LYS A 104 4.01 -15.04 1.73
N LEU A 105 4.53 -14.28 2.69
CA LEU A 105 4.30 -14.49 4.13
C LEU A 105 3.09 -13.71 4.66
N LEU A 106 2.56 -12.76 3.89
CA LEU A 106 1.37 -12.02 4.27
C LEU A 106 0.12 -12.92 4.30
N ARG A 107 -0.68 -12.78 5.36
CA ARG A 107 -1.88 -13.59 5.59
C ARG A 107 -3.14 -12.89 5.05
N ASP A 108 -3.13 -12.46 3.79
CA ASP A 108 -4.32 -11.96 3.09
C ASP A 108 -4.69 -12.89 1.93
N ASN A 109 -5.88 -13.49 1.98
CA ASN A 109 -6.33 -14.48 1.00
C ASN A 109 -6.65 -13.89 -0.39
N ARG A 110 -6.91 -12.58 -0.48
CA ARG A 110 -7.12 -11.91 -1.78
C ARG A 110 -5.76 -11.61 -2.41
N LEU A 111 -4.79 -11.18 -1.60
CA LEU A 111 -3.41 -11.01 -2.05
C LEU A 111 -2.81 -12.31 -2.56
N LYS A 112 -2.93 -13.40 -1.81
CA LYS A 112 -2.42 -14.72 -2.23
C LYS A 112 -2.99 -15.14 -3.59
N ARG A 113 -4.32 -15.06 -3.74
CA ARG A 113 -5.02 -15.37 -5.01
C ARG A 113 -4.61 -14.46 -6.15
N PHE A 114 -4.36 -13.18 -5.87
CA PHE A 114 -3.88 -12.25 -6.88
C PHE A 114 -2.47 -12.63 -7.35
N LEU A 115 -1.56 -12.94 -6.42
CA LEU A 115 -0.18 -13.30 -6.73
C LEU A 115 -0.05 -14.66 -7.43
N GLU A 116 -0.94 -15.62 -7.16
CA GLU A 116 -1.01 -16.92 -7.86
C GLU A 116 -1.25 -16.79 -9.37
N ARG A 117 -1.83 -15.67 -9.84
CA ARG A 117 -2.07 -15.43 -11.28
C ARG A 117 -0.79 -15.21 -12.09
N PHE A 118 0.33 -14.97 -11.41
CA PHE A 118 1.63 -14.68 -12.02
C PHE A 118 2.63 -15.81 -11.80
N GLU A 119 2.17 -16.96 -11.26
CA GLU A 119 2.96 -18.18 -11.23
C GLU A 119 2.74 -18.94 -12.54
N GLU A 120 3.82 -19.11 -13.32
CA GLU A 120 3.96 -20.18 -14.30
C GLU A 120 4.57 -21.43 -13.66
#